data_AF-A0A1H9D8S8-F1
#
_entry.id   AF-A0A1H9D8S8-F1
#
_cell.length_a   1.000
_cell.length_b   1.000
_cell.length_c   1.000
_cell.angle_alpha   90.00
_cell.angle_beta   90.00
_cell.angle_gamma   90.00
#
_symmetry.space_group_name_H-M   'P 1'
#
loop_
_entity.id
_entity.type
_entity.pdbx_description
1 polymer ?
#
loop_
_entity_poly.entity_id
_entity_poly.type
_entity_poly.pdbx_seq_one_letter_code
_entity_poly.pdbx_strand_id
1 'polypeptide(L)'
;MTDKDYELGDEVEVKIIGVFKRADFDHKYIVAESERDIDDYAELSPDEKEELRRLYPRVGDGEGWFGKEEADYCMKNHRKTL
;
A
#
# COMPACT_ATOMS: atom_id res chain seq x y z
N MET A 1 -6.85 -4.38 6.88
CA MET A 1 -7.51 -3.27 7.61
C MET A 1 -6.81 -3.07 8.95
N THR A 2 -7.09 -1.99 9.69
CA THR A 2 -6.64 -1.87 11.09
C THR A 2 -7.82 -2.15 12.02
N ASP A 3 -7.55 -2.71 13.20
CA ASP A 3 -8.54 -2.88 14.27
C ASP A 3 -8.70 -1.60 15.11
N LYS A 4 -7.88 -0.58 14.86
CA LYS A 4 -7.98 0.74 15.49
C LYS A 4 -8.83 1.67 14.64
N ASP A 5 -9.67 2.45 15.29
CA ASP A 5 -10.29 3.62 14.69
C ASP A 5 -9.33 4.81 14.77
N TYR A 6 -9.18 5.55 13.67
CA TYR A 6 -8.43 6.81 13.63
C TYR A 6 -9.39 7.97 13.40
N GLU A 7 -9.09 9.11 14.01
CA GLU A 7 -9.81 10.36 13.78
C GLU A 7 -9.19 11.15 12.61
N LEU A 8 -10.01 12.02 12.00
CA LEU A 8 -9.52 12.89 10.94
C LEU A 8 -8.50 13.89 11.49
N GLY A 9 -7.29 13.85 10.94
CA GLY A 9 -6.18 14.69 11.38
C GLY A 9 -5.16 13.94 12.24
N ASP A 10 -5.42 12.69 12.60
CA ASP A 10 -4.44 11.85 13.29
C ASP A 10 -3.19 11.63 12.41
N GLU A 11 -2.03 11.72 13.04
CA GLU A 11 -0.75 11.37 12.46
C GLU A 11 -0.27 10.04 13.06
N VAL A 12 0.00 9.07 12.21
CA VAL A 12 0.39 7.71 12.62
C VAL A 12 1.72 7.35 11.97
N GLU A 13 2.66 6.86 12.77
CA GLU A 13 3.92 6.34 12.25
C GLU A 13 3.71 4.99 11.58
N VAL A 14 4.10 4.90 10.31
CA VAL A 14 3.90 3.72 9.48
C VAL A 14 5.14 3.42 8.65
N LYS A 15 5.25 2.17 8.22
CA LYS A 15 6.21 1.73 7.21
C LYS A 15 5.51 1.25 5.95
N ILE A 16 6.12 1.56 4.81
CA ILE A 16 5.66 1.10 3.49
C ILE A 16 6.08 -0.35 3.31
N ILE A 17 5.11 -1.20 2.95
CA ILE A 17 5.31 -2.64 2.71
C ILE A 17 4.92 -3.05 1.28
N GLY A 18 4.26 -2.18 0.52
CA GLY A 18 3.88 -2.47 -0.85
C GLY A 18 3.11 -1.34 -1.53
N VAL A 19 2.62 -1.61 -2.73
CA VAL A 19 1.87 -0.63 -3.52
C VAL A 19 0.87 -1.32 -4.45
N PHE A 20 -0.30 -0.72 -4.60
CA PHE A 20 -1.20 -0.99 -5.71
C PHE A 20 -0.96 0.05 -6.83
N LYS A 21 -0.40 -0.40 -7.95
CA LYS A 21 -0.16 0.45 -9.11
C LYS A 21 -1.43 0.58 -9.94
N ARG A 22 -1.70 1.81 -10.36
CA ARG A 22 -2.85 2.22 -11.15
C ARG A 22 -2.38 2.87 -12.45
N ALA A 23 -3.13 2.67 -13.53
CA ALA A 23 -2.77 3.14 -14.87
C ALA A 23 -2.81 4.67 -15.00
N ASP A 24 -3.54 5.34 -14.11
CA ASP A 24 -3.63 6.81 -14.02
C ASP A 24 -2.47 7.45 -13.22
N PHE A 25 -1.48 6.65 -12.82
CA PHE A 25 -0.34 7.06 -11.98
C PHE A 25 -0.70 7.53 -10.56
N ASP A 26 -1.95 7.36 -10.12
CA ASP A 26 -2.39 7.61 -8.73
C ASP A 26 -2.29 6.31 -7.92
N HIS A 27 -1.06 5.86 -7.69
CA HIS A 27 -0.74 4.64 -6.96
C HIS A 27 -1.16 4.72 -5.49
N LYS A 28 -1.48 3.57 -4.90
CA LYS A 28 -1.93 3.48 -3.50
C LYS A 28 -0.94 2.67 -2.70
N TYR A 29 -0.25 3.30 -1.76
CA TYR A 29 0.70 2.63 -0.90
C TYR A 29 0.01 1.74 0.11
N ILE A 30 0.61 0.58 0.36
CA ILE A 30 0.21 -0.34 1.42
C ILE A 30 1.21 -0.11 2.54
N VAL A 31 0.69 0.26 3.69
CA VAL A 31 1.49 0.57 4.88
C VAL A 31 1.04 -0.29 6.05
N ALA A 32 1.97 -0.56 6.97
CA ALA A 32 1.69 -1.16 8.25
C ALA A 32 2.18 -0.21 9.36
N GLU A 33 1.55 -0.25 10.54
CA GLU A 33 2.09 0.42 11.73
C GLU A 33 3.55 -0.02 11.95
N SER A 34 4.43 0.92 12.32
CA SER A 34 5.87 0.66 12.44
C SER A 34 6.21 -0.48 13.41
N GLU A 35 5.36 -0.74 14.41
CA GLU A 35 5.54 -1.80 15.41
C GLU A 35 5.22 -3.22 14.90
N ARG A 36 4.52 -3.36 13.76
CA ARG A 36 4.21 -4.68 13.19
C ARG A 36 5.46 -5.33 12.60
N ASP A 37 5.69 -6.60 12.87
CA ASP A 37 6.79 -7.40 12.30
C ASP A 37 6.47 -7.90 10.88
N ILE A 38 6.22 -6.95 9.96
CA ILE A 38 5.97 -7.17 8.53
C ILE A 38 6.66 -6.07 7.73
N ASP A 39 7.46 -6.43 6.74
CA ASP A 39 8.21 -5.49 5.90
C ASP A 39 7.84 -5.54 4.42
N ASP A 40 7.11 -6.58 3.98
CA ASP A 40 6.65 -6.72 2.59
C ASP A 40 5.19 -7.20 2.48
N TYR A 41 4.49 -6.76 1.43
CA TYR A 41 3.15 -7.22 1.06
C TYR A 41 3.06 -8.76 0.95
N ALA A 42 4.13 -9.43 0.52
CA ALA A 42 4.20 -10.89 0.45
C ALA A 42 3.99 -11.57 1.80
N GLU A 43 4.30 -10.90 2.91
CA GLU A 43 4.19 -11.43 4.27
C GLU A 43 2.79 -11.27 4.87
N LEU A 44 1.91 -10.46 4.23
CA LEU A 44 0.51 -10.38 4.64
C LEU A 44 -0.18 -11.73 4.51
N SER A 45 -1.07 -12.01 5.47
CA SER A 45 -1.92 -13.19 5.45
C SER A 45 -2.84 -13.22 4.22
N PRO A 46 -3.33 -14.40 3.82
CA PRO A 46 -4.31 -14.49 2.73
C PRO A 46 -5.56 -13.63 2.94
N ASP A 47 -6.04 -13.54 4.18
CA ASP A 47 -7.23 -12.76 4.53
C ASP A 47 -6.97 -11.26 4.40
N GLU A 48 -5.83 -10.76 4.87
CA GLU A 48 -5.43 -9.36 4.68
C GLU A 48 -5.28 -9.00 3.19
N LYS A 49 -4.67 -9.90 2.39
CA LYS A 49 -4.58 -9.72 0.93
C LYS A 49 -5.95 -9.70 0.28
N GLU A 50 -6.89 -10.49 0.77
CA GLU A 50 -8.25 -10.50 0.26
C GLU A 50 -9.01 -9.22 0.61
N GLU A 51 -8.85 -8.68 1.82
CA GLU A 51 -9.40 -7.37 2.18
C GLU A 51 -8.88 -6.26 1.25
N LEU A 52 -7.58 -6.26 0.97
CA LEU A 52 -6.97 -5.31 0.05
C LEU A 52 -7.57 -5.43 -1.36
N ARG A 53 -7.75 -6.65 -1.87
CA ARG A 53 -8.41 -6.88 -3.17
C ARG A 53 -9.86 -6.40 -3.20
N ARG A 54 -10.58 -6.36 -2.07
CA ARG A 54 -11.94 -5.81 -2.03
C ARG A 54 -11.96 -4.29 -2.24
N LEU A 55 -10.89 -3.57 -1.86
CA LEU A 55 -10.76 -2.13 -2.11
C LEU A 55 -10.56 -1.84 -3.60
N TYR A 56 -9.76 -2.66 -4.28
CA TYR A 56 -9.51 -2.57 -5.73
C TYR A 56 -9.76 -3.93 -6.40
N PRO A 57 -11.04 -4.30 -6.63
CA PRO A 57 -11.44 -5.63 -7.09
C PRO A 57 -11.15 -5.89 -8.57
N ARG A 58 -10.77 -4.85 -9.31
CA ARG A 58 -10.41 -4.94 -10.73
C ARG A 58 -8.96 -4.53 -10.88
N VAL A 59 -8.20 -5.34 -11.60
CA VAL A 59 -6.82 -5.06 -11.98
C VAL A 59 -6.79 -4.94 -13.49
N GLY A 60 -6.64 -3.71 -13.99
CA GLY A 60 -6.51 -3.44 -15.41
C GLY A 60 -5.11 -3.73 -15.95
N ASP A 61 -4.93 -3.51 -17.25
CA ASP A 61 -3.62 -3.62 -17.89
C ASP A 61 -2.63 -2.63 -17.28
N GLY A 62 -1.48 -3.12 -16.83
CA GLY A 62 -0.44 -2.32 -16.18
C GLY A 62 -0.74 -1.97 -14.70
N GLU A 63 -1.85 -2.46 -14.15
CA GLU A 63 -2.19 -2.34 -12.73
C GLU A 63 -1.80 -3.60 -11.97
N GLY A 64 -1.68 -3.50 -10.64
CA GLY A 64 -1.41 -4.68 -9.83
C GLY A 64 -0.91 -4.38 -8.42
N TRP A 65 -0.83 -5.43 -7.62
CA TRP A 65 -0.34 -5.42 -6.25
C TRP A 65 1.13 -5.85 -6.24
N PHE A 66 2.00 -5.03 -5.66
CA PHE A 66 3.44 -5.24 -5.64
C PHE A 66 4.03 -5.05 -4.24
N GLY A 67 5.16 -5.71 -3.98
CA GLY A 67 5.90 -5.62 -2.73
C GLY A 67 6.62 -4.30 -2.51
N LYS A 68 7.39 -4.23 -1.42
CA LYS A 68 8.07 -3.04 -0.93
C LYS A 68 9.02 -2.45 -1.96
N GLU A 69 9.75 -3.29 -2.69
CA GLU A 69 10.73 -2.83 -3.68
C GLU A 69 10.08 -1.94 -4.76
N GLU A 70 8.95 -2.37 -5.31
CA GLU A 70 8.21 -1.59 -6.32
C GLU A 70 7.59 -0.33 -5.71
N ALA A 71 7.15 -0.41 -4.45
CA ALA A 71 6.65 0.75 -3.71
C ALA A 71 7.75 1.81 -3.55
N ASP A 72 8.95 1.41 -3.12
CA ASP A 72 10.11 2.27 -2.99
C ASP A 72 10.54 2.86 -4.34
N TYR A 73 10.48 2.07 -5.42
CA TYR A 73 10.70 2.56 -6.78
C TYR A 73 9.70 3.67 -7.14
N CYS A 74 8.40 3.43 -6.93
CA CYS A 74 7.35 4.41 -7.18
C CYS A 74 7.57 5.68 -6.35
N MET A 75 7.95 5.53 -5.08
CA MET A 75 8.20 6.66 -4.17
C MET A 75 9.43 7.47 -4.58
N LYS A 76 10.50 6.84 -5.08
CA LYS A 76 11.69 7.56 -5.56
C LYS A 76 11.45 8.28 -6.89
N ASN A 77 10.58 7.72 -7.73
CA ASN A 77 10.32 8.20 -9.09
C ASN A 77 9.00 8.97 -9.22
N HIS A 78 8.28 9.25 -8.12
CA HIS A 78 7.09 10.08 -8.19
C HIS A 78 7.46 11.46 -8.72
N ARG A 79 6.64 11.98 -9.64
CA ARG A 79 6.83 13.33 -10.18
C ARG A 79 6.64 14.32 -9.03
N LYS A 80 7.73 14.95 -8.59
CA LYS A 80 7.63 16.11 -7.70
C LYS A 80 6.93 17.21 -8.47
N THR A 81 5.74 17.58 -8.02
CA THR A 81 5.09 18.81 -8.51
C THR A 81 5.91 19.96 -7.92
N LEU A 82 6.57 20.73 -8.80
CA LEU A 82 7.33 21.94 -8.43
C LEU A 82 6.41 23.01 -7.86
#